data_AF-A0A9C8WHY1-F1
#
_entry.id   AF-A0A9C8WHY1-F1
#
_cell.length_a   1.000
_cell.length_b   1.000
_cell.length_c   1.000
_cell.angle_alpha   90.00
_cell.angle_beta   90.00
_cell.angle_gamma   90.00
#
_symmetry.space_group_name_H-M   'P 1'
#
loop_
_entity.id
_entity.type
_entity.pdbx_description
1 polymer ?
#
loop_
_entity_poly.entity_id
_entity_poly.type
_entity_poly.pdbx_seq_one_letter_code
_entity_poly.pdbx_strand_id
1 'polypeptide(L)'
;MAIFKQHFPSRQEFGRLVLVTAFPVHFWAVIQFLRHLPALMLHLRPAAIWDVLSYVLGGAFIETVLTAAALTLLAAILPRKLLRAHFLPAASLVVYISAGWAVLFHYAVEITNALTALFAQADFLSVYLYVLGGIMIGYFATVFLVPHLVHTRPGLRRAMEEFAERVEVLSWIFLLADAAGIVTVVLRNLLLSAP
;
A
#
# COMPACT_ATOMS: atom_id res chain seq x y z
N MET A 1 -7.80 31.87 6.15
CA MET A 1 -8.22 30.69 5.35
C MET A 1 -7.48 30.53 4.02
N ALA A 2 -7.00 31.60 3.35
CA ALA A 2 -6.30 31.49 2.07
C ALA A 2 -4.95 30.73 2.10
N ILE A 3 -4.24 30.73 3.26
CA ILE A 3 -2.96 30.03 3.41
C ILE A 3 -3.14 28.51 3.37
N PHE A 4 -4.23 27.96 3.92
CA PHE A 4 -4.50 26.51 3.92
C PHE A 4 -4.93 25.98 2.55
N LYS A 5 -5.70 26.74 1.77
CA LYS A 5 -6.12 26.34 0.42
C LYS A 5 -4.96 26.13 -0.56
N GLN A 6 -3.80 26.72 -0.28
CA GLN A 6 -2.59 26.55 -1.09
C GLN A 6 -1.77 25.29 -0.75
N HIS A 7 -2.12 24.52 0.30
CA HIS A 7 -1.30 23.38 0.74
C HIS A 7 -1.78 22.01 0.24
N PHE A 8 -3.01 21.89 -0.24
CA PHE A 8 -3.57 20.60 -0.67
C PHE A 8 -3.28 20.30 -2.15
N PRO A 9 -3.01 19.03 -2.51
CA PRO A 9 -2.94 18.61 -3.89
C PRO A 9 -4.29 18.82 -4.59
N SER A 10 -4.26 18.96 -5.90
CA SER A 10 -5.48 19.03 -6.72
C SER A 10 -6.27 17.72 -6.63
N ARG A 11 -7.58 17.79 -6.90
CA ARG A 11 -8.43 16.58 -6.94
C ARG A 11 -7.93 15.55 -7.95
N GLN A 12 -7.36 16.01 -9.06
CA GLN A 12 -6.76 15.16 -10.07
C GLN A 12 -5.52 14.45 -9.55
N GLU A 13 -4.61 15.16 -8.88
CA GLU A 13 -3.42 14.55 -8.27
C GLU A 13 -3.79 13.55 -7.18
N PHE A 14 -4.81 13.84 -6.36
CA PHE A 14 -5.31 12.89 -5.36
C PHE A 14 -5.87 11.63 -6.03
N GLY A 15 -6.71 11.77 -7.06
CA GLY A 15 -7.26 10.63 -7.80
C GLY A 15 -6.16 9.76 -8.43
N ARG A 16 -5.15 10.39 -9.03
CA ARG A 16 -3.98 9.68 -9.58
C ARG A 16 -3.19 8.99 -8.48
N LEU A 17 -2.99 9.62 -7.32
CA LEU A 17 -2.33 8.99 -6.19
C LEU A 17 -3.10 7.76 -5.70
N VAL A 18 -4.43 7.84 -5.58
CA VAL A 18 -5.28 6.68 -5.23
C VAL A 18 -5.06 5.53 -6.22
N LEU A 19 -5.05 5.81 -7.52
CA LEU A 19 -4.80 4.79 -8.55
C LEU A 19 -3.40 4.18 -8.44
N VAL A 20 -2.37 5.01 -8.25
CA VAL A 20 -1.00 4.53 -8.08
C VAL A 20 -0.84 3.69 -6.80
N THR A 21 -1.51 4.09 -5.72
CA THR A 21 -1.53 3.35 -4.45
C THR A 21 -2.32 2.05 -4.53
N ALA A 22 -3.39 2.00 -5.33
CA ALA A 22 -4.21 0.81 -5.49
C ALA A 22 -3.37 -0.38 -5.96
N PHE A 23 -2.44 -0.16 -6.91
CA PHE A 23 -1.68 -1.24 -7.50
C PHE A 23 -0.90 -2.10 -6.49
N PRO A 24 0.07 -1.56 -5.71
CA PRO A 24 0.85 -2.39 -4.79
C PRO A 24 -0.01 -3.01 -3.68
N VAL A 25 -1.03 -2.29 -3.19
CA VAL A 25 -1.94 -2.78 -2.13
C VAL A 25 -2.76 -3.97 -2.63
N HIS A 26 -3.42 -3.85 -3.78
CA HIS A 26 -4.23 -4.92 -4.35
C HIS A 26 -3.37 -6.08 -4.85
N PHE A 27 -2.22 -5.79 -5.46
CA PHE A 27 -1.27 -6.82 -5.88
C PHE A 27 -0.84 -7.70 -4.71
N TRP A 28 -0.50 -7.07 -3.58
CA TRP A 28 -0.15 -7.81 -2.38
C TRP A 28 -1.33 -8.58 -1.78
N ALA A 29 -2.51 -7.96 -1.70
CA ALA A 29 -3.73 -8.61 -1.21
C ALA A 29 -4.10 -9.85 -2.04
N VAL A 30 -3.97 -9.77 -3.37
CA VAL A 30 -4.22 -10.90 -4.29
C VAL A 30 -3.18 -12.01 -4.08
N ILE A 31 -1.89 -11.68 -3.97
CA ILE A 31 -0.85 -12.68 -3.67
C ILE A 31 -1.18 -13.41 -2.36
N GLN A 32 -1.54 -12.67 -1.31
CA GLN A 32 -1.87 -13.26 -0.01
C GLN A 32 -3.12 -14.13 -0.08
N PHE A 33 -4.15 -13.69 -0.79
CA PHE A 33 -5.34 -14.51 -1.04
C PHE A 33 -4.98 -15.81 -1.77
N LEU A 34 -4.19 -15.74 -2.84
CA LEU A 34 -3.76 -16.91 -3.61
C LEU A 34 -2.92 -17.89 -2.79
N ARG A 35 -2.12 -17.41 -1.82
CA ARG A 35 -1.39 -18.28 -0.88
C ARG A 35 -2.33 -19.08 0.03
N HIS A 36 -3.48 -18.52 0.39
CA HIS A 36 -4.48 -19.18 1.23
C HIS A 36 -5.52 -19.96 0.43
N LEU A 37 -5.65 -19.70 -0.88
CA LEU A 37 -6.66 -20.30 -1.75
C LEU A 37 -6.69 -21.84 -1.70
N PRO A 38 -5.56 -22.58 -1.70
CA PRO A 38 -5.60 -24.04 -1.60
C PRO A 38 -6.27 -24.53 -0.31
N ALA A 39 -5.99 -23.89 0.82
CA ALA A 39 -6.62 -24.22 2.09
C ALA A 39 -8.11 -23.88 2.07
N LEU A 40 -8.50 -22.76 1.47
CA LEU A 40 -9.92 -22.39 1.33
C LEU A 40 -10.68 -23.38 0.44
N MET A 41 -10.08 -23.85 -0.66
CA MET A 41 -10.69 -24.82 -1.56
C MET A 41 -10.97 -26.18 -0.90
N LEU A 42 -10.21 -26.55 0.15
CA LEU A 42 -10.45 -27.78 0.90
C LEU A 42 -11.62 -27.68 1.89
N HIS A 43 -11.96 -26.47 2.34
CA HIS A 43 -12.89 -26.27 3.46
C HIS A 43 -14.16 -25.49 3.08
N LEU A 44 -14.14 -24.74 1.98
CA LEU A 44 -15.20 -23.81 1.60
C LEU A 44 -15.78 -24.15 0.23
N ARG A 45 -17.09 -23.88 0.07
CA ARG A 45 -17.76 -23.91 -1.23
C ARG A 45 -17.30 -22.72 -2.09
N PRO A 46 -17.32 -22.82 -3.43
CA PRO A 46 -16.87 -21.74 -4.32
C PRO A 46 -17.50 -20.36 -4.04
N ALA A 47 -18.79 -20.31 -3.70
CA ALA A 47 -19.46 -19.05 -3.35
C ALA A 47 -18.87 -18.41 -2.08
N ALA A 48 -18.51 -19.20 -1.07
CA ALA A 48 -17.89 -18.68 0.15
C ALA A 48 -16.45 -18.20 -0.11
N ILE A 49 -15.73 -18.81 -1.06
CA ILE A 49 -14.41 -18.32 -1.49
C ILE A 49 -14.55 -16.95 -2.18
N TRP A 50 -15.58 -16.78 -3.01
CA TRP A 50 -15.89 -15.49 -3.64
C TRP A 50 -16.25 -14.41 -2.60
N ASP A 51 -17.01 -14.77 -1.56
CA ASP A 51 -17.28 -13.86 -0.45
C ASP A 51 -15.97 -13.42 0.21
N VAL A 52 -15.08 -14.36 0.58
CA VAL A 52 -13.78 -14.06 1.19
C VAL A 52 -12.95 -13.14 0.29
N LEU A 53 -12.87 -13.42 -1.01
CA LEU A 53 -12.17 -12.55 -1.97
C LEU A 53 -12.75 -11.14 -1.99
N SER A 54 -14.08 -11.01 -1.99
CA SER A 54 -14.77 -9.71 -1.98
C SER A 54 -14.42 -8.90 -0.73
N TYR A 55 -14.33 -9.55 0.45
CA TYR A 55 -13.88 -8.88 1.67
C TYR A 55 -12.40 -8.48 1.62
N VAL A 56 -11.53 -9.33 1.06
CA VAL A 56 -10.09 -9.01 0.89
C VAL A 56 -9.91 -7.79 -0.01
N LEU A 57 -10.59 -7.74 -1.15
CA LEU A 57 -10.55 -6.60 -2.07
C LEU A 57 -11.15 -5.33 -1.44
N GLY A 58 -12.29 -5.46 -0.74
CA GLY A 58 -12.86 -4.32 0.01
C GLY A 58 -11.91 -3.76 1.07
N GLY A 59 -11.17 -4.62 1.77
CA GLY A 59 -10.11 -4.21 2.69
C GLY A 59 -8.97 -3.48 1.99
N ALA A 60 -8.48 -4.02 0.86
CA ALA A 60 -7.44 -3.41 0.03
C ALA A 60 -7.84 -2.04 -0.51
N PHE A 61 -9.10 -1.85 -0.90
CA PHE A 61 -9.66 -0.56 -1.30
C PHE A 61 -9.62 0.46 -0.16
N ILE A 62 -10.06 0.09 1.04
CA ILE A 62 -10.01 0.96 2.22
C ILE A 62 -8.57 1.34 2.55
N GLU A 63 -7.65 0.37 2.57
CA GLU A 63 -6.22 0.61 2.82
C GLU A 63 -5.61 1.56 1.78
N THR A 64 -5.99 1.41 0.51
CA THR A 64 -5.59 2.32 -0.57
C THR A 64 -6.03 3.76 -0.31
N VAL A 65 -7.31 3.97 0.01
CA VAL A 65 -7.86 5.30 0.29
C VAL A 65 -7.20 5.92 1.53
N LEU A 66 -7.04 5.15 2.61
CA LEU A 66 -6.39 5.61 3.83
C LEU A 66 -4.93 5.98 3.60
N THR A 67 -4.21 5.18 2.82
CA THR A 67 -2.80 5.43 2.49
C THR A 67 -2.64 6.70 1.65
N ALA A 68 -3.46 6.87 0.61
CA ALA A 68 -3.47 8.08 -0.21
C ALA A 68 -3.86 9.33 0.61
N ALA A 69 -4.83 9.20 1.52
CA ALA A 69 -5.23 10.27 2.43
C ALA A 69 -4.10 10.63 3.41
N ALA A 70 -3.44 9.64 4.01
CA ALA A 70 -2.32 9.86 4.92
C ALA A 70 -1.15 10.57 4.24
N LEU A 71 -0.79 10.19 3.01
CA LEU A 71 0.25 10.86 2.23
C LEU A 71 -0.12 12.28 1.83
N THR A 72 -1.41 12.50 1.52
CA THR A 72 -1.93 13.85 1.24
C THR A 72 -1.85 14.74 2.47
N LEU A 73 -2.19 14.23 3.65
CA LEU A 73 -2.04 14.93 4.92
C LEU A 73 -0.57 15.19 5.24
N LEU A 74 0.31 14.21 5.00
CA LEU A 74 1.75 14.35 5.20
C LEU A 74 2.34 15.45 4.31
N ALA A 75 1.89 15.55 3.05
CA ALA A 75 2.29 16.62 2.15
C ALA A 75 1.79 18.01 2.59
N ALA A 76 0.69 18.09 3.32
CA ALA A 76 0.23 19.34 3.92
C ALA A 76 1.09 19.80 5.11
N ILE A 77 1.74 18.86 5.81
CA ILE A 77 2.64 19.13 6.95
C ILE A 77 4.07 19.44 6.48
N LEU A 78 4.54 18.78 5.41
CA LEU A 78 5.90 18.93 4.91
C LEU A 78 6.16 20.31 4.26
N PRO A 79 7.41 20.81 4.26
CA PRO A 79 7.74 22.08 3.65
C PRO A 79 7.35 22.12 2.17
N ARG A 80 6.62 23.18 1.77
CA ARG A 80 6.10 23.37 0.40
C ARG A 80 7.14 23.12 -0.71
N LYS A 81 8.41 23.43 -0.44
CA LYS A 81 9.52 23.30 -1.42
C LYS A 81 9.85 21.85 -1.78
N LEU A 82 9.63 20.89 -0.86
CA LEU A 82 10.06 19.50 -1.04
C LEU A 82 9.05 18.66 -1.82
N LEU A 83 7.76 18.78 -1.50
CA LEU A 83 6.72 17.91 -2.05
C LEU A 83 5.86 18.55 -3.14
N ARG A 84 5.62 19.87 -3.11
CA ARG A 84 4.58 20.45 -3.96
C ARG A 84 4.95 20.51 -5.44
N ALA A 85 6.23 20.75 -5.76
CA ALA A 85 6.65 20.84 -7.16
C ALA A 85 6.44 19.52 -7.91
N HIS A 86 6.60 18.39 -7.21
CA HIS A 86 6.59 17.04 -7.77
C HIS A 86 5.86 16.07 -6.84
N PHE A 87 4.64 16.45 -6.43
CA PHE A 87 3.88 15.70 -5.43
C PHE A 87 3.62 14.27 -5.88
N LEU A 88 3.04 14.10 -7.08
CA LEU A 88 2.67 12.77 -7.57
C LEU A 88 3.91 11.85 -7.71
N PRO A 89 5.03 12.25 -8.34
CA PRO A 89 6.21 11.38 -8.45
C PRO A 89 6.83 11.01 -7.09
N ALA A 90 6.94 11.99 -6.17
CA ALA A 90 7.48 11.75 -4.85
C ALA A 90 6.57 10.84 -4.02
N ALA A 91 5.27 11.12 -3.98
CA ALA A 91 4.29 10.31 -3.28
C ALA A 91 4.22 8.88 -3.85
N SER A 92 4.24 8.74 -5.17
CA SER A 92 4.29 7.43 -5.84
C SER A 92 5.51 6.63 -5.38
N LEU A 93 6.71 7.23 -5.43
CA LEU A 93 7.92 6.55 -5.00
C LEU A 93 7.88 6.18 -3.51
N VAL A 94 7.34 7.05 -2.65
CA VAL A 94 7.12 6.73 -1.23
C VAL A 94 6.20 5.53 -1.09
N VAL A 95 5.05 5.48 -1.78
CA VAL A 95 4.11 4.36 -1.74
C VAL A 95 4.79 3.04 -2.08
N TYR A 96 5.56 2.99 -3.17
CA TYR A 96 6.20 1.75 -3.62
C TYR A 96 7.33 1.30 -2.69
N ILE A 97 8.11 2.23 -2.15
CA ILE A 97 9.12 1.90 -1.14
C ILE A 97 8.44 1.43 0.14
N SER A 98 7.37 2.09 0.58
CA SER A 98 6.56 1.66 1.71
C SER A 98 5.97 0.27 1.51
N ALA A 99 5.49 -0.05 0.30
CA ALA A 99 5.00 -1.39 -0.02
C ALA A 99 6.13 -2.44 0.07
N GLY A 100 7.34 -2.12 -0.42
CA GLY A 100 8.51 -2.98 -0.26
C GLY A 100 8.86 -3.23 1.22
N TRP A 101 8.83 -2.18 2.04
CA TRP A 101 9.03 -2.30 3.49
C TRP A 101 7.92 -3.07 4.18
N ALA A 102 6.66 -2.90 3.78
CA ALA A 102 5.53 -3.65 4.32
C ALA A 102 5.67 -5.16 4.03
N VAL A 103 6.18 -5.52 2.84
CA VAL A 103 6.52 -6.92 2.51
C VAL A 103 7.63 -7.43 3.41
N LEU A 104 8.71 -6.67 3.61
CA LEU A 104 9.79 -7.06 4.53
C LEU A 104 9.30 -7.21 5.96
N PHE A 105 8.43 -6.31 6.41
CA PHE A 105 7.80 -6.38 7.72
C PHE A 105 6.91 -7.62 7.87
N HIS A 106 6.13 -7.95 6.84
CA HIS A 106 5.31 -9.16 6.81
C HIS A 106 6.16 -10.43 6.99
N TYR A 107 7.37 -10.44 6.45
CA TYR A 107 8.33 -11.55 6.58
C TYR A 107 9.30 -11.40 7.75
N ALA A 108 9.10 -10.43 8.65
CA ALA A 108 10.06 -10.16 9.72
C ALA A 108 10.27 -11.38 10.62
N VAL A 109 9.21 -12.14 10.91
CA VAL A 109 9.27 -13.34 11.77
C VAL A 109 10.08 -14.45 11.11
N GLU A 110 9.84 -14.72 9.82
CA GLU A 110 10.59 -15.72 9.06
C GLU A 110 12.08 -15.34 8.93
N ILE A 111 12.37 -14.06 8.70
CA ILE A 111 13.73 -13.52 8.68
C ILE A 111 14.38 -13.71 10.05
N THR A 112 13.69 -13.39 11.15
CA THR A 112 14.19 -13.59 12.50
C THR A 112 14.48 -15.07 12.77
N ASN A 113 13.55 -15.98 12.43
CA ASN A 113 13.76 -17.42 12.61
C ASN A 113 15.02 -17.91 11.86
N ALA A 114 15.21 -17.47 10.62
CA ALA A 114 16.39 -17.82 9.84
C ALA A 114 17.69 -17.28 10.46
N LEU A 115 17.68 -16.05 10.96
CA LEU A 115 18.84 -15.44 11.62
C LEU A 115 19.14 -16.11 12.97
N THR A 116 18.13 -16.39 13.79
CA THR A 116 18.31 -17.10 15.06
C THR A 116 18.88 -18.50 14.84
N ALA A 117 18.46 -19.21 13.78
CA ALA A 117 19.06 -20.50 13.42
C ALA A 117 20.54 -20.38 13.00
N LEU A 118 20.92 -19.27 12.37
CA LEU A 118 22.32 -19.00 11.99
C LEU A 118 23.19 -18.64 13.21
N PHE A 119 22.63 -17.87 14.14
CA PHE A 119 23.29 -17.46 15.38
C PHE A 119 22.86 -18.38 16.52
N ALA A 120 23.46 -19.57 16.59
CA ALA A 120 23.10 -20.67 17.52
C ALA A 120 23.04 -20.33 19.03
N GLN A 121 23.35 -19.10 19.45
CA GLN A 121 23.26 -18.61 20.83
C GLN A 121 22.41 -17.33 20.98
N ALA A 122 21.82 -16.83 19.90
CA ALA A 122 21.05 -15.59 19.94
C ALA A 122 19.61 -15.88 20.41
N ASP A 123 19.16 -15.12 21.41
CA ASP A 123 17.77 -15.12 21.85
C ASP A 123 16.85 -14.56 20.75
N PHE A 124 15.75 -15.27 20.47
CA PHE A 124 14.80 -14.91 19.40
C PHE A 124 14.26 -13.49 19.57
N LEU A 125 13.86 -13.12 20.80
CA LEU A 125 13.30 -11.80 21.07
C LEU A 125 14.31 -10.70 20.75
N SER A 126 15.57 -10.89 21.16
CA SER A 126 16.65 -9.95 20.86
C SER A 126 16.86 -9.78 19.35
N VAL A 127 16.94 -10.87 18.58
CA VAL A 127 17.09 -10.83 17.11
C VAL A 127 15.88 -10.17 16.46
N TYR A 128 14.66 -10.49 16.92
CA TYR A 128 13.42 -9.90 16.41
C TYR A 128 13.42 -8.39 16.56
N LEU A 129 13.79 -7.88 17.75
CA LEU A 129 13.85 -6.45 18.01
C LEU A 129 14.90 -5.74 17.16
N TYR A 130 16.05 -6.36 16.88
CA TYR A 130 17.05 -5.79 15.96
C TYR A 130 16.57 -5.75 14.52
N VAL A 131 15.93 -6.83 14.03
CA VAL A 131 15.34 -6.88 12.68
C VAL A 131 14.26 -5.81 12.55
N LEU A 132 13.33 -5.76 13.50
CA LEU A 132 12.24 -4.78 13.52
C LEU A 132 12.78 -3.34 13.59
N GLY A 133 13.74 -3.08 14.48
CA GLY A 133 14.38 -1.77 14.61
C GLY A 133 15.09 -1.35 13.33
N GLY A 134 15.83 -2.25 12.69
CA GLY A 134 16.48 -2.02 11.40
C GLY A 134 15.49 -1.71 10.29
N ILE A 135 14.38 -2.46 10.21
CA ILE A 135 13.28 -2.22 9.25
C ILE A 135 12.66 -0.84 9.49
N MET A 136 12.35 -0.48 10.74
CA MET A 136 11.75 0.82 11.06
C MET A 136 12.70 1.98 10.73
N ILE A 137 13.98 1.90 11.11
CA ILE A 137 14.98 2.94 10.79
C ILE A 137 15.14 3.08 9.28
N GLY A 138 15.25 1.96 8.56
CA GLY A 138 15.34 1.95 7.10
C GLY A 138 14.11 2.56 6.45
N TYR A 139 12.91 2.22 6.92
CA TYR A 139 11.65 2.80 6.47
C TYR A 139 11.65 4.32 6.62
N PHE A 140 11.87 4.83 7.84
CA PHE A 140 11.88 6.28 8.08
C PHE A 140 12.95 6.98 7.24
N ALA A 141 14.17 6.44 7.18
CA ALA A 141 15.24 7.00 6.37
C ALA A 141 14.82 7.13 4.90
N THR A 142 14.20 6.09 4.32
CA THR A 142 13.75 6.13 2.92
C THR A 142 12.61 7.12 2.69
N VAL A 143 11.61 7.18 3.58
CA VAL A 143 10.48 8.13 3.45
C VAL A 143 10.96 9.59 3.47
N PHE A 144 11.94 9.93 4.31
CA PHE A 144 12.51 11.28 4.34
C PHE A 144 13.49 11.56 3.19
N LEU A 145 14.22 10.55 2.73
CA LEU A 145 15.21 10.70 1.65
C LEU A 145 14.57 10.81 0.27
N VAL A 146 13.43 10.14 0.03
CA VAL A 146 12.76 10.08 -1.27
C VAL A 146 12.38 11.46 -1.83
N PRO A 147 11.70 12.36 -1.09
CA PRO A 147 11.39 13.69 -1.59
C PRO A 147 12.66 14.46 -2.01
N HIS A 148 13.74 14.31 -1.25
CA HIS A 148 15.02 14.93 -1.57
C HIS A 148 15.64 14.35 -2.85
N LEU A 149 15.60 13.03 -3.04
CA LEU A 149 16.12 12.37 -4.25
C LEU A 149 15.31 12.75 -5.50
N VAL A 150 13.98 12.80 -5.41
CA VAL A 150 13.12 13.20 -6.53
C VAL A 150 13.35 14.67 -6.91
N HIS A 151 13.59 15.53 -5.93
CA HIS A 151 13.89 16.94 -6.18
C HIS A 151 15.25 17.14 -6.86
N THR A 152 16.27 16.38 -6.44
CA THR A 152 17.65 16.53 -6.93
C THR A 152 17.92 15.78 -8.24
N ARG A 153 17.14 14.73 -8.56
CA ARG A 153 17.37 13.87 -9.74
C ARG A 153 16.21 13.95 -10.74
N PRO A 154 16.27 14.82 -11.77
CA PRO A 154 15.17 14.98 -12.73
C PRO A 154 14.89 13.71 -13.54
N GLY A 155 15.88 12.85 -13.77
CA GLY A 155 15.68 11.56 -14.42
C GLY A 155 14.82 10.60 -13.60
N LEU A 156 15.00 10.56 -12.27
CA LEU A 156 14.18 9.77 -11.37
C LEU A 156 12.74 10.28 -11.35
N ARG A 157 12.57 11.61 -11.29
CA ARG A 157 11.25 12.24 -11.39
C ARG A 157 10.50 11.80 -12.65
N ARG A 158 11.13 11.96 -13.82
CA ARG A 158 10.51 11.57 -15.10
C ARG A 158 10.19 10.08 -15.15
N ALA A 159 11.10 9.23 -14.70
CA ALA A 159 10.85 7.79 -14.62
C ALA A 159 9.63 7.47 -13.73
N MET A 160 9.46 8.19 -12.62
CA MET A 160 8.29 8.01 -11.73
C MET A 160 6.99 8.57 -12.31
N GLU A 161 7.04 9.64 -13.09
CA GLU A 161 5.89 10.14 -13.84
C GLU A 161 5.41 9.10 -14.87
N GLU A 162 6.32 8.61 -15.71
CA GLU A 162 6.02 7.60 -16.74
C GLU A 162 5.55 6.27 -16.12
N PHE A 163 6.14 5.89 -14.99
CA PHE A 163 5.72 4.70 -14.26
C PHE A 163 4.33 4.87 -13.65
N ALA A 164 4.06 6.00 -12.99
CA ALA A 164 2.76 6.30 -12.41
C ALA A 164 1.66 6.26 -13.46
N GLU A 165 1.90 6.81 -14.66
CA GLU A 165 0.95 6.77 -15.77
C GLU A 165 0.62 5.34 -16.21
N ARG A 166 1.62 4.45 -16.31
CA ARG A 166 1.39 3.05 -16.69
C ARG A 166 0.65 2.28 -15.62
N VAL A 167 1.02 2.50 -14.36
CA VAL A 167 0.36 1.89 -13.20
C VAL A 167 -1.09 2.34 -13.11
N GLU A 168 -1.36 3.63 -13.34
CA GLU A 168 -2.71 4.21 -13.33
C GLU A 168 -3.66 3.43 -14.25
N VAL A 169 -3.20 3.11 -15.45
CA VAL A 169 -3.96 2.30 -16.42
C VAL A 169 -4.22 0.88 -15.89
N LEU A 170 -3.22 0.24 -15.28
CA LEU A 170 -3.36 -1.12 -14.73
C LEU A 170 -4.30 -1.15 -13.51
N SER A 171 -4.31 -0.10 -12.70
CA SER A 171 -5.12 -0.02 -11.48
C SER A 171 -6.62 0.02 -11.72
N TRP A 172 -7.07 0.39 -12.92
CA TRP A 172 -8.48 0.34 -13.27
C TRP A 172 -9.07 -1.07 -13.16
N ILE A 173 -8.28 -2.12 -13.42
CA ILE A 173 -8.73 -3.51 -13.27
C ILE A 173 -9.07 -3.80 -11.80
N PHE A 174 -8.26 -3.32 -10.86
CA PHE A 174 -8.51 -3.50 -9.43
C PHE A 174 -9.75 -2.73 -8.99
N LEU A 175 -9.92 -1.48 -9.43
CA LEU A 175 -11.13 -0.71 -9.08
C LEU A 175 -12.43 -1.34 -9.60
N LEU A 176 -12.40 -1.95 -10.79
CA LEU A 176 -13.54 -2.70 -11.30
C LEU A 176 -13.84 -3.94 -10.43
N ALA A 177 -12.79 -4.62 -9.97
CA ALA A 177 -12.93 -5.74 -9.05
C ALA A 177 -13.48 -5.30 -7.67
N ASP A 178 -13.03 -4.14 -7.16
CA ASP A 178 -13.54 -3.55 -5.92
C ASP A 178 -15.02 -3.20 -6.04
N ALA A 179 -15.44 -2.59 -7.15
CA ALA A 179 -16.84 -2.28 -7.41
C ALA A 179 -17.70 -3.55 -7.38
N ALA A 180 -17.26 -4.63 -8.03
CA ALA A 180 -17.93 -5.92 -8.00
C ALA A 180 -17.96 -6.54 -6.59
N GLY A 181 -16.85 -6.45 -5.85
CA GLY A 181 -16.73 -6.93 -4.47
C GLY A 181 -17.69 -6.18 -3.53
N ILE A 182 -17.73 -4.85 -3.60
CA ILE A 182 -18.64 -4.01 -2.81
C ILE A 182 -20.09 -4.35 -3.11
N VAL A 183 -20.47 -4.48 -4.39
CA VAL A 183 -21.83 -4.88 -4.78
C VAL A 183 -22.18 -6.24 -4.18
N THR A 184 -21.26 -7.21 -4.23
CA THR A 184 -21.46 -8.54 -3.64
C THR A 184 -21.70 -8.44 -2.14
N VAL A 185 -20.87 -7.69 -1.41
CA VAL A 185 -20.99 -7.51 0.04
C VAL A 185 -22.31 -6.79 0.40
N VAL A 186 -22.70 -5.77 -0.35
CA VAL A 186 -23.95 -5.02 -0.09
C VAL A 186 -25.17 -5.91 -0.35
N LEU A 187 -25.23 -6.60 -1.49
CA LEU A 187 -26.34 -7.50 -1.81
C LEU A 187 -26.47 -8.61 -0.77
N ARG A 188 -25.37 -9.21 -0.35
CA ARG A 188 -25.35 -10.26 0.69
C ARG A 188 -25.91 -9.75 2.00
N ASN A 189 -25.48 -8.58 2.47
CA ASN A 189 -25.97 -8.02 3.72
C ASN A 189 -27.44 -7.60 3.63
N LEU A 190 -27.89 -7.03 2.51
CA LEU A 190 -29.29 -6.62 2.34
C LEU A 190 -30.25 -7.81 2.20
N LEU A 191 -29.86 -8.84 1.45
CA LEU A 191 -30.69 -10.03 1.23
C LEU A 191 -30.77 -10.93 2.47
N LEU A 192 -29.68 -11.05 3.24
CA LEU A 192 -29.63 -11.89 4.44
C LEU A 192 -30.19 -11.20 5.69
N SER A 193 -30.34 -9.86 5.67
CA SER A 193 -30.97 -9.11 6.76
C SER A 193 -32.48 -8.88 6.54
N ALA A 194 -33.02 -9.33 5.41
CA ALA A 194 -34.46 -9.38 5.21
C ALA A 194 -35.06 -10.49 6.08
N PRO A 195 -36.00 -10.18 6.99
CA PRO A 195 -36.59 -11.14 7.93
C PRO A 195 -37.42 -12.23 7.24
#